data_AF-A0A1D2A7D4-F1
#
_entry.id   AF-A0A1D2A7D4-F1
#
_cell.length_a   1.000
_cell.length_b   1.000
_cell.length_c   1.000
_cell.angle_alpha   90.00
_cell.angle_beta   90.00
_cell.angle_gamma   90.00
#
_symmetry.space_group_name_H-M   'P 1'
#
loop_
_entity.id
_entity.type
_entity.pdbx_description
1 polymer ?
#
loop_
_entity_poly.entity_id
_entity_poly.type
_entity_poly.pdbx_seq_one_letter_code
_entity_poly.pdbx_strand_id
1 'polypeptide(L)'
;MFRAVPQASIWAATSSQCFTRSGVPPLRLPARHLQARCLASRRDRFSEILDEGAPPSLQPEWASVLSSRRQLALRQPFQRYRAVGVSFGGAQEAVKLLQPGSPLLIQQEPDNEHDAQAVLLCDLAGRRLGYVPRADTDQFPHPLVVGRVESVGANPTSGLWGFQFDTQPGLPAVGLLAPPPALAPLLGLADLGQGAAWDAHRAARLAPGARCFLTGAPATRLLPDWRAWAVRRSLHLAGFLPACAPVHALLSSTAPDAGQVDALAALNQWTEEEGEAYVGHLQRGKQWEGRWSVDVSLLTRERLPTPPGLPLGI
;
A
#
# COMPACT_ATOMS: atom_id res chain seq x y z
N MET A 1 -41.72 18.65 14.33
CA MET A 1 -42.03 18.05 15.64
C MET A 1 -40.81 17.25 16.06
N PHE A 2 -40.00 17.84 16.94
CA PHE A 2 -38.71 17.31 17.39
C PHE A 2 -38.92 16.05 18.24
N ARG A 3 -38.16 14.98 17.99
CA ARG A 3 -37.98 13.89 18.97
C ARG A 3 -36.56 13.95 19.51
N ALA A 4 -36.51 14.14 20.82
CA ALA A 4 -35.33 14.32 21.63
C ALA A 4 -34.60 12.99 21.86
N VAL A 5 -33.27 13.11 21.91
CA VAL A 5 -32.33 12.15 22.50
C VAL A 5 -32.14 12.55 23.97
N PRO A 6 -32.07 11.60 24.92
CA PRO A 6 -31.45 11.87 26.21
C PRO A 6 -29.95 11.54 26.17
N GLN A 7 -29.17 12.58 26.49
CA GLN A 7 -27.77 12.50 26.90
C GLN A 7 -27.62 11.94 28.33
N ALA A 8 -26.35 11.69 28.67
CA ALA A 8 -25.74 11.78 30.01
C ALA A 8 -25.83 10.51 30.88
N SER A 9 -24.82 10.11 31.67
CA SER A 9 -23.48 10.63 31.93
C SER A 9 -22.70 9.65 32.85
N ILE A 10 -21.40 9.49 32.58
CA ILE A 10 -20.23 9.68 33.48
C ILE A 10 -20.15 8.93 34.85
N TRP A 11 -18.90 8.52 35.16
CA TRP A 11 -18.23 8.14 36.44
C TRP A 11 -18.08 6.62 36.64
N ALA A 12 -16.90 6.03 36.45
CA ALA A 12 -15.62 6.13 37.17
C ALA A 12 -15.54 5.25 38.44
N ALA A 13 -14.41 4.54 38.51
CA ALA A 13 -13.67 4.13 39.71
C ALA A 13 -13.99 2.78 40.41
N THR A 14 -12.94 1.95 40.39
CA THR A 14 -12.25 1.34 41.54
C THR A 14 -12.62 -0.05 42.10
N SER A 15 -11.50 -0.74 42.39
CA SER A 15 -11.25 -1.75 43.43
C SER A 15 -11.58 -3.20 43.06
N SER A 16 -10.54 -4.02 42.85
CA SER A 16 -9.80 -4.77 43.88
C SER A 16 -10.54 -6.05 44.27
N GLN A 17 -10.00 -7.19 43.86
CA GLN A 17 -10.09 -8.40 44.68
C GLN A 17 -8.89 -9.31 44.41
N CYS A 18 -8.05 -9.38 45.43
CA CYS A 18 -7.00 -10.36 45.62
C CYS A 18 -7.60 -11.76 45.74
N PHE A 19 -6.97 -12.75 45.11
CA PHE A 19 -7.06 -14.13 45.56
C PHE A 19 -5.64 -14.70 45.67
N THR A 20 -5.23 -14.95 46.91
CA THR A 20 -4.00 -15.64 47.30
C THR A 20 -4.32 -17.07 47.70
N ARG A 21 -3.52 -18.03 47.23
CA ARG A 21 -3.16 -19.32 47.84
C ARG A 21 -2.30 -20.06 46.80
N SER A 22 -1.18 -20.74 47.04
CA SER A 22 -0.26 -20.94 48.17
C SER A 22 0.67 -22.08 47.71
N GLY A 23 2.00 -21.96 47.87
CA GLY A 23 2.84 -23.17 48.05
C GLY A 23 4.25 -23.20 47.43
N VAL A 24 5.26 -22.84 48.26
CA VAL A 24 6.60 -23.50 48.44
C VAL A 24 7.68 -23.32 47.34
N PRO A 25 9.01 -23.21 47.65
CA PRO A 25 9.75 -22.42 48.66
C PRO A 25 10.91 -21.57 48.04
N PRO A 26 11.60 -20.72 48.83
CA PRO A 26 12.73 -19.91 48.33
C PRO A 26 14.08 -20.63 48.43
N LEU A 27 14.87 -20.60 47.35
CA LEU A 27 16.30 -20.93 47.38
C LEU A 27 17.10 -19.72 47.90
N ARG A 28 17.71 -19.87 49.07
CA ARG A 28 18.78 -19.01 49.57
C ARG A 28 20.14 -19.62 49.25
N LEU A 29 21.09 -18.75 48.93
CA LEU A 29 22.50 -18.65 49.41
C LEU A 29 23.39 -18.08 48.27
N PRO A 30 24.55 -17.47 48.55
CA PRO A 30 24.86 -16.47 49.58
C PRO A 30 25.57 -15.23 48.99
N ALA A 31 25.98 -14.34 49.89
CA ALA A 31 26.38 -12.97 49.70
C ALA A 31 27.78 -12.74 49.08
N ARG A 32 27.97 -11.50 48.60
CA ARG A 32 29.23 -10.71 48.57
C ARG A 32 30.39 -11.30 47.76
N HIS A 33 30.65 -10.70 46.60
CA HIS A 33 31.91 -10.03 46.24
C HIS A 33 31.75 -9.40 44.85
N LEU A 34 32.41 -8.27 44.60
CA LEU A 34 32.52 -7.52 43.33
C LEU A 34 31.47 -6.41 43.06
N GLN A 35 31.18 -5.59 44.06
CA GLN A 35 31.07 -4.14 43.80
C GLN A 35 32.45 -3.51 44.00
N ALA A 36 32.79 -2.54 43.13
CA ALA A 36 34.06 -1.78 43.07
C ALA A 36 35.13 -2.29 42.10
N ARG A 37 34.81 -2.39 40.79
CA ARG A 37 35.81 -2.20 39.72
C ARG A 37 35.29 -1.97 38.28
N CYS A 38 34.04 -1.52 38.08
CA CYS A 38 33.49 -1.29 36.73
C CYS A 38 33.02 0.16 36.44
N LEU A 39 33.24 1.12 37.34
CA LEU A 39 32.77 2.51 37.14
C LEU A 39 33.88 3.54 36.88
N ALA A 40 35.15 3.13 36.85
CA ALA A 40 36.27 4.04 36.51
C ALA A 40 36.85 3.83 35.10
N SER A 41 36.43 2.79 34.36
CA SER A 41 36.91 2.50 32.99
C SER A 41 35.98 3.02 31.87
N ARG A 42 34.88 3.71 32.22
CA ARG A 42 33.88 4.18 31.24
C ARG A 42 33.95 5.69 30.91
N ARG A 43 34.89 6.43 31.50
CA ARG A 43 35.04 7.88 31.24
C ARG A 43 36.20 8.25 30.32
N ASP A 44 37.20 7.39 30.13
CA ASP A 44 38.36 7.67 29.28
C ASP A 44 38.29 7.06 27.87
N ARG A 45 37.18 6.39 27.49
CA ARG A 45 36.96 5.90 26.12
C ARG A 45 35.99 6.76 25.29
N PHE A 46 35.66 7.96 25.75
CA PHE A 46 34.76 8.86 25.02
C PHE A 46 35.50 9.96 24.24
N SER A 47 36.82 10.05 24.37
CA SER A 47 37.66 11.08 23.73
C SER A 47 38.62 10.55 22.66
N GLU A 48 38.68 9.24 22.42
CA GLU A 48 39.53 8.60 21.40
C GLU A 48 38.75 8.02 20.20
N ILE A 49 37.49 8.40 20.02
CA ILE A 49 36.73 8.16 18.77
C ILE A 49 36.37 9.51 18.17
N LEU A 50 37.40 10.33 17.95
CA LEU A 50 37.36 11.51 17.09
C LEU A 50 38.51 11.40 16.09
N ASP A 51 38.67 10.21 15.51
CA ASP A 51 39.53 10.01 14.36
C ASP A 51 38.65 9.96 13.11
N GLU A 52 39.08 10.72 12.10
CA GLU A 52 38.37 11.12 10.89
C GLU A 52 38.11 9.95 9.93
N GLY A 53 37.16 9.07 10.29
CA GLY A 53 36.57 8.08 9.38
C GLY A 53 35.13 8.47 9.07
N ALA A 54 34.77 8.50 7.79
CA ALA A 54 33.43 8.84 7.30
C ALA A 54 32.31 8.24 8.20
N PRO A 55 31.24 9.02 8.50
CA PRO A 55 30.17 8.55 9.37
C PRO A 55 29.63 7.21 8.86
N PRO A 56 29.27 6.27 9.75
CA PRO A 56 28.77 4.97 9.33
C PRO A 56 27.60 5.17 8.38
N SER A 57 27.71 4.64 7.17
CA SER A 57 26.64 4.67 6.17
C SER A 57 25.47 3.84 6.71
N LEU A 58 24.56 4.49 7.44
CA LEU A 58 23.31 3.90 7.88
C LEU A 58 22.44 3.65 6.65
N GLN A 59 22.45 2.41 6.17
CA GLN A 59 21.50 1.85 5.22
C GLN A 59 20.89 0.59 5.85
N PRO A 60 19.60 0.24 5.66
CA PRO A 60 18.59 0.90 4.84
C PRO A 60 17.34 1.34 5.63
N GLU A 61 16.77 2.48 5.24
CA GLU A 61 15.48 2.99 5.73
C GLU A 61 14.31 1.99 5.54
N TRP A 62 14.47 0.98 4.66
CA TRP A 62 13.47 -0.03 4.32
C TRP A 62 12.96 -0.85 5.50
N ALA A 63 13.81 -1.16 6.47
CA ALA A 63 13.37 -1.87 7.68
C ALA A 63 12.26 -1.10 8.40
N SER A 64 12.31 0.24 8.39
CA SER A 64 11.28 1.10 8.99
C SER A 64 9.98 1.13 8.17
N VAL A 65 10.09 1.12 6.83
CA VAL A 65 8.96 1.09 5.89
C VAL A 65 8.18 -0.21 6.04
N LEU A 66 8.89 -1.34 5.95
CA LEU A 66 8.32 -2.67 6.05
C LEU A 66 7.71 -2.91 7.43
N SER A 67 8.40 -2.49 8.50
CA SER A 67 7.88 -2.61 9.87
C SER A 67 6.61 -1.77 10.07
N SER A 68 6.59 -0.53 9.57
CA SER A 68 5.41 0.34 9.65
C SER A 68 4.23 -0.25 8.86
N ARG A 69 4.50 -0.74 7.65
CA ARG A 69 3.52 -1.43 6.80
C ARG A 69 2.93 -2.66 7.49
N ARG A 70 3.76 -3.49 8.11
CA ARG A 70 3.30 -4.67 8.89
C ARG A 70 2.41 -4.27 10.05
N GLN A 71 2.75 -3.20 10.78
CA GLN A 71 1.88 -2.69 11.86
C GLN A 71 0.52 -2.22 11.34
N LEU A 72 0.48 -1.57 10.17
CA LEU A 72 -0.79 -1.19 9.54
C LEU A 72 -1.60 -2.43 9.15
N ALA A 73 -0.95 -3.44 8.55
CA ALA A 73 -1.59 -4.70 8.17
C ALA A 73 -2.18 -5.43 9.38
N LEU A 74 -1.49 -5.47 10.52
CA LEU A 74 -2.00 -6.10 11.75
C LEU A 74 -3.29 -5.45 12.31
N ARG A 75 -3.57 -4.20 11.93
CA ARG A 75 -4.78 -3.46 12.36
C ARG A 75 -5.96 -3.63 11.41
N GLN A 76 -5.74 -4.19 10.23
CA GLN A 76 -6.77 -4.44 9.23
C GLN A 76 -7.16 -5.92 9.28
N PRO A 77 -8.43 -6.30 9.42
CA PRO A 77 -8.81 -7.71 9.38
C PRO A 77 -8.74 -8.26 7.95
N PHE A 78 -8.35 -9.54 7.83
CA PHE A 78 -8.64 -10.29 6.62
C PHE A 78 -10.13 -10.55 6.54
N GLN A 79 -10.67 -10.40 5.33
CA GLN A 79 -12.06 -10.65 4.99
C GLN A 79 -12.10 -11.60 3.80
N ARG A 80 -13.09 -12.48 3.82
CA ARG A 80 -13.29 -13.51 2.81
C ARG A 80 -14.43 -13.15 1.88
N TYR A 81 -14.19 -13.33 0.59
CA TYR A 81 -15.16 -13.05 -0.45
C TYR A 81 -15.23 -14.20 -1.45
N ARG A 82 -16.34 -14.25 -2.19
CA ARG A 82 -16.51 -15.15 -3.32
C ARG A 82 -16.39 -14.36 -4.62
N ALA A 83 -15.56 -14.84 -5.54
CA ALA A 83 -15.46 -14.24 -6.87
C ALA A 83 -16.73 -14.49 -7.71
N VAL A 84 -17.14 -13.48 -8.46
CA VAL A 84 -18.25 -13.57 -9.44
C VAL A 84 -17.75 -13.27 -10.85
N GLY A 85 -18.59 -13.54 -11.87
CA GLY A 85 -18.24 -13.30 -13.26
C GLY A 85 -17.13 -14.21 -13.82
N VAL A 86 -16.83 -15.31 -13.10
CA VAL A 86 -15.77 -16.28 -13.44
C VAL A 86 -16.06 -17.11 -14.69
N SER A 87 -17.31 -17.11 -15.18
CA SER A 87 -17.74 -17.88 -16.35
C SER A 87 -17.54 -17.17 -17.70
N PHE A 88 -17.08 -15.91 -17.72
CA PHE A 88 -16.97 -15.10 -18.92
C PHE A 88 -15.52 -14.85 -19.37
N GLY A 89 -15.31 -14.60 -20.66
CA GLY A 89 -14.04 -14.03 -21.17
C GLY A 89 -12.79 -14.89 -20.98
N GLY A 90 -12.92 -16.22 -21.00
CA GLY A 90 -11.77 -17.13 -20.82
C GLY A 90 -11.30 -17.31 -19.36
N ALA A 91 -11.99 -16.67 -18.40
CA ALA A 91 -11.61 -16.73 -16.98
C ALA A 91 -11.62 -18.16 -16.41
N GLN A 92 -12.45 -19.06 -16.91
CA GLN A 92 -12.48 -20.46 -16.46
C GLN A 92 -11.13 -21.17 -16.60
N GLU A 93 -10.43 -20.99 -17.71
CA GLU A 93 -9.11 -21.62 -17.90
C GLU A 93 -8.06 -21.03 -16.97
N ALA A 94 -8.13 -19.72 -16.70
CA ALA A 94 -7.24 -19.09 -15.72
C ALA A 94 -7.55 -19.54 -14.28
N VAL A 95 -8.84 -19.65 -13.92
CA VAL A 95 -9.28 -20.07 -12.58
C VAL A 95 -8.88 -21.51 -12.28
N LYS A 96 -8.92 -22.42 -13.26
CA LYS A 96 -8.46 -23.82 -13.11
C LYS A 96 -6.99 -23.95 -12.71
N LEU A 97 -6.17 -22.95 -13.04
CA LEU A 97 -4.74 -22.94 -12.73
C LEU A 97 -4.42 -22.37 -11.35
N LEU A 98 -5.42 -21.79 -10.66
CA LEU A 98 -5.23 -21.24 -9.33
C LEU A 98 -5.00 -22.35 -8.31
N GLN A 99 -4.27 -22.02 -7.26
CA GLN A 99 -4.08 -22.85 -6.08
C GLN A 99 -4.40 -22.02 -4.83
N PRO A 100 -4.83 -22.64 -3.72
CA PRO A 100 -4.85 -21.95 -2.43
C PRO A 100 -3.51 -21.28 -2.15
N GLY A 101 -3.56 -20.01 -1.75
CA GLY A 101 -2.38 -19.16 -1.54
C GLY A 101 -1.96 -18.34 -2.76
N SER A 102 -2.44 -18.64 -3.98
CA SER A 102 -2.09 -17.86 -5.19
C SER A 102 -2.39 -16.37 -5.00
N PRO A 103 -1.46 -15.47 -5.33
CA PRO A 103 -1.64 -14.04 -5.15
C PRO A 103 -2.61 -13.45 -6.17
N LEU A 104 -3.35 -12.44 -5.73
CA LEU A 104 -4.33 -11.73 -6.53
C LEU A 104 -4.08 -10.23 -6.48
N LEU A 105 -4.26 -9.57 -7.62
CA LEU A 105 -4.51 -8.15 -7.71
C LEU A 105 -6.02 -7.91 -7.71
N ILE A 106 -6.45 -6.94 -6.92
CA ILE A 106 -7.84 -6.52 -6.78
C ILE A 106 -7.88 -5.04 -7.15
N GLN A 107 -8.41 -4.73 -8.33
CA GLN A 107 -8.25 -3.42 -8.97
C GLN A 107 -9.61 -2.77 -9.25
N GLN A 108 -9.78 -1.50 -8.87
CA GLN A 108 -10.95 -0.73 -9.29
C GLN A 108 -10.90 -0.45 -10.79
N GLU A 109 -12.04 -0.63 -11.47
CA GLU A 109 -12.25 -0.27 -12.87
C GLU A 109 -13.30 0.86 -12.98
N PRO A 110 -12.94 2.11 -12.64
CA PRO A 110 -13.90 3.23 -12.68
C PRO A 110 -14.46 3.50 -14.09
N ASP A 111 -13.77 3.07 -15.14
CA ASP A 111 -14.20 3.21 -16.54
C ASP A 111 -14.93 1.97 -17.08
N ASN A 112 -15.29 1.03 -16.23
CA ASN A 112 -16.04 -0.14 -16.65
C ASN A 112 -17.41 0.29 -17.22
N GLU A 113 -17.70 -0.17 -18.44
CA GLU A 113 -18.88 0.26 -19.22
C GLU A 113 -20.22 -0.10 -18.54
N HIS A 114 -20.21 -1.06 -17.62
CA HIS A 114 -21.41 -1.59 -16.98
C HIS A 114 -21.57 -1.10 -15.53
N ASP A 115 -20.47 -0.93 -14.79
CA ASP A 115 -20.49 -0.51 -13.40
C ASP A 115 -19.22 0.27 -13.02
N ALA A 116 -19.33 1.59 -12.83
CA ALA A 116 -18.22 2.45 -12.42
C ALA A 116 -17.65 2.14 -11.01
N GLN A 117 -18.27 1.23 -10.25
CA GLN A 117 -17.74 0.71 -8.99
C GLN A 117 -17.18 -0.73 -9.13
N ALA A 118 -17.03 -1.24 -10.36
CA ALA A 118 -16.50 -2.58 -10.59
C ALA A 118 -15.10 -2.74 -10.00
N VAL A 119 -14.88 -3.88 -9.34
CA VAL A 119 -13.57 -4.27 -8.79
C VAL A 119 -13.15 -5.59 -9.40
N LEU A 120 -12.19 -5.51 -10.32
CA LEU A 120 -11.61 -6.61 -11.07
C LEU A 120 -10.72 -7.47 -10.17
N LEU A 121 -10.79 -8.78 -10.36
CA LEU A 121 -9.85 -9.76 -9.83
C LEU A 121 -8.96 -10.24 -10.97
N CYS A 122 -7.65 -10.10 -10.83
CA CYS A 122 -6.66 -10.64 -11.76
C CYS A 122 -5.48 -11.28 -11.02
N ASP A 123 -4.74 -12.15 -11.71
CA ASP A 123 -3.46 -12.64 -11.20
C ASP A 123 -2.35 -11.60 -11.40
N LEU A 124 -1.15 -11.89 -10.89
CA LEU A 124 0.01 -11.00 -11.04
C LEU A 124 0.48 -10.85 -12.49
N ALA A 125 0.08 -11.75 -13.39
CA ALA A 125 0.33 -11.63 -14.82
C ALA A 125 -0.67 -10.71 -15.54
N GLY A 126 -1.69 -10.21 -14.82
CA GLY A 126 -2.77 -9.37 -15.33
C GLY A 126 -3.88 -10.12 -16.06
N ARG A 127 -3.93 -11.46 -15.94
CA ARG A 127 -5.03 -12.26 -16.51
C ARG A 127 -6.26 -12.07 -15.64
N ARG A 128 -7.38 -11.70 -16.26
CA ARG A 128 -8.67 -11.55 -15.61
C ARG A 128 -9.20 -12.89 -15.10
N LEU A 129 -9.62 -12.90 -13.84
CA LEU A 129 -10.17 -14.07 -13.14
C LEU A 129 -11.66 -13.91 -12.81
N GLY A 130 -12.12 -12.68 -12.58
CA GLY A 130 -13.50 -12.38 -12.21
C GLY A 130 -13.64 -10.99 -11.60
N TYR A 131 -14.67 -10.80 -10.78
CA TYR A 131 -14.95 -9.56 -10.06
C TYR A 131 -15.32 -9.82 -8.61
N VAL A 132 -15.17 -8.80 -7.78
CA VAL A 132 -15.85 -8.70 -6.49
C VAL A 132 -17.36 -8.56 -6.72
N PRO A 133 -18.23 -9.21 -5.91
CA PRO A 133 -19.67 -9.00 -5.99
C PRO A 133 -20.02 -7.52 -5.80
N ARG A 134 -20.97 -7.02 -6.58
CA ARG A 134 -21.43 -5.62 -6.51
C ARG A 134 -21.91 -5.20 -5.12
N ALA A 135 -22.41 -6.13 -4.31
CA ALA A 135 -22.83 -5.87 -2.94
C ALA A 135 -21.66 -5.56 -1.98
N ASP A 136 -20.43 -5.91 -2.37
CA ASP A 136 -19.22 -5.78 -1.54
C ASP A 136 -18.22 -4.74 -2.08
N THR A 137 -18.49 -4.12 -3.24
CA THR A 137 -17.53 -3.20 -3.90
C THR A 137 -17.25 -1.95 -3.09
N ASP A 138 -18.20 -1.50 -2.27
CA ASP A 138 -18.05 -0.35 -1.37
C ASP A 138 -17.02 -0.57 -0.26
N GLN A 139 -16.69 -1.84 0.03
CA GLN A 139 -15.68 -2.20 1.02
C GLN A 139 -14.25 -2.01 0.50
N PHE A 140 -14.05 -1.76 -0.80
CA PHE A 140 -12.75 -1.60 -1.44
C PHE A 140 -12.48 -0.12 -1.78
N PRO A 141 -12.05 0.72 -0.81
CA PRO A 141 -11.86 2.14 -1.02
C PRO A 141 -10.61 2.50 -1.84
N HIS A 142 -9.69 1.54 -2.01
CA HIS A 142 -8.39 1.78 -2.65
C HIS A 142 -8.39 1.33 -4.11
N PRO A 143 -7.69 2.04 -5.02
CA PRO A 143 -7.61 1.66 -6.43
C PRO A 143 -7.01 0.28 -6.68
N LEU A 144 -6.10 -0.14 -5.81
CA LEU A 144 -5.43 -1.43 -5.88
C LEU A 144 -5.27 -2.01 -4.47
N VAL A 145 -5.64 -3.28 -4.33
CA VAL A 145 -5.50 -4.10 -3.11
C VAL A 145 -4.90 -5.44 -3.51
N VAL A 146 -4.20 -6.09 -2.59
CA VAL A 146 -3.71 -7.46 -2.78
C VAL A 146 -4.55 -8.46 -1.99
N GLY A 147 -4.74 -9.64 -2.56
CA GLY A 147 -5.40 -10.75 -1.90
C GLY A 147 -4.71 -12.07 -2.20
N ARG A 148 -5.27 -13.14 -1.66
CA ARG A 148 -4.84 -14.51 -1.98
C ARG A 148 -6.05 -15.39 -2.18
N VAL A 149 -5.93 -16.34 -3.10
CA VAL A 149 -6.92 -17.41 -3.27
C VAL A 149 -6.98 -18.22 -1.98
N GLU A 150 -8.18 -18.43 -1.46
CA GLU A 150 -8.42 -19.23 -0.27
C GLU A 150 -8.79 -20.66 -0.65
N SER A 151 -9.76 -20.79 -1.56
CA SER A 151 -10.21 -22.07 -2.09
C SER A 151 -10.61 -21.92 -3.54
N VAL A 152 -10.47 -23.00 -4.30
CA VAL A 152 -10.83 -23.08 -5.72
C VAL A 152 -11.46 -24.44 -5.98
N GLY A 153 -12.48 -24.50 -6.83
CA GLY A 153 -13.10 -25.76 -7.18
C GLY A 153 -14.18 -25.66 -8.26
N ALA A 154 -14.49 -26.81 -8.84
CA ALA A 154 -15.60 -26.96 -9.76
C ALA A 154 -16.91 -27.17 -9.01
N ASN A 155 -17.95 -26.49 -9.45
CA ASN A 155 -19.30 -26.77 -9.01
C ASN A 155 -19.73 -28.16 -9.58
N PRO A 156 -20.14 -29.12 -8.74
CA PRO A 156 -20.45 -30.48 -9.20
C PRO A 156 -21.61 -30.56 -10.21
N THR A 157 -22.53 -29.60 -10.17
CA THR A 157 -23.75 -29.60 -11.00
C THR A 157 -23.53 -28.91 -12.35
N SER A 158 -22.84 -27.77 -12.36
CA SER A 158 -22.61 -26.98 -13.59
C SER A 158 -21.27 -27.26 -14.25
N GLY A 159 -20.33 -27.92 -13.55
CA GLY A 159 -18.95 -28.09 -14.00
C GLY A 159 -18.11 -26.80 -14.02
N LEU A 160 -18.72 -25.65 -13.70
CA LEU A 160 -18.07 -24.36 -13.71
C LEU A 160 -17.16 -24.20 -12.49
N TRP A 161 -15.96 -23.69 -12.73
CA TRP A 161 -14.99 -23.37 -11.71
C TRP A 161 -15.28 -22.02 -11.05
N GLY A 162 -15.04 -21.95 -9.75
CA GLY A 162 -15.06 -20.73 -8.97
C GLY A 162 -14.03 -20.77 -7.85
N PHE A 163 -13.83 -19.63 -7.21
CA PHE A 163 -12.88 -19.52 -6.11
C PHE A 163 -13.36 -18.50 -5.06
N GLN A 164 -12.85 -18.67 -3.84
CA GLN A 164 -12.94 -17.70 -2.75
C GLN A 164 -11.56 -17.09 -2.54
N PHE A 165 -11.52 -15.88 -1.99
CA PHE A 165 -10.27 -15.18 -1.72
C PHE A 165 -10.34 -14.43 -0.39
N ASP A 166 -9.19 -14.32 0.26
CA ASP A 166 -8.99 -13.55 1.46
C ASP A 166 -8.19 -12.28 1.12
N THR A 167 -8.61 -11.14 1.66
CA THR A 167 -7.93 -9.84 1.45
C THR A 167 -8.18 -8.88 2.61
N GLN A 168 -7.46 -7.76 2.63
CA GLN A 168 -7.65 -6.66 3.56
C GLN A 168 -8.06 -5.42 2.75
N PRO A 169 -9.36 -5.20 2.47
CA PRO A 169 -9.81 -4.16 1.54
C PRO A 169 -9.35 -2.75 1.90
N GLY A 170 -9.21 -2.46 3.20
CA GLY A 170 -8.72 -1.18 3.72
C GLY A 170 -7.20 -0.99 3.66
N LEU A 171 -6.45 -2.00 3.20
CA LEU A 171 -5.00 -1.97 3.10
C LEU A 171 -4.57 -1.81 1.63
N PRO A 172 -4.15 -0.61 1.20
CA PRO A 172 -3.81 -0.38 -0.21
C PRO A 172 -2.58 -1.19 -0.59
N ALA A 173 -2.55 -1.75 -1.80
CA ALA A 173 -1.36 -2.39 -2.36
C ALA A 173 -0.27 -1.37 -2.65
N VAL A 174 0.99 -1.81 -2.68
CA VAL A 174 2.08 -1.04 -3.29
C VAL A 174 2.12 -1.39 -4.77
N GLY A 175 1.51 -0.55 -5.59
CA GLY A 175 1.51 -0.67 -7.04
C GLY A 175 2.54 0.24 -7.70
N LEU A 176 3.07 -0.19 -8.84
CA LEU A 176 3.83 0.66 -9.75
C LEU A 176 2.97 1.06 -10.94
N LEU A 177 3.15 2.30 -11.40
CA LEU A 177 2.65 2.75 -12.70
C LEU A 177 3.81 2.73 -13.68
N ALA A 178 3.69 1.95 -14.75
CA ALA A 178 4.70 1.86 -15.81
C ALA A 178 4.11 2.40 -17.13
N PRO A 179 3.94 3.73 -17.29
CA PRO A 179 3.33 4.30 -18.49
C PRO A 179 4.27 4.17 -19.70
N PRO A 180 3.83 4.50 -20.93
CA PRO A 180 4.72 4.66 -22.06
C PRO A 180 5.90 5.59 -21.74
N PRO A 181 7.11 5.33 -22.27
CA PRO A 181 8.26 6.21 -22.08
C PRO A 181 7.97 7.68 -22.45
N ALA A 182 7.09 7.91 -23.42
CA ALA A 182 6.65 9.25 -23.82
C ALA A 182 5.87 10.02 -22.73
N LEU A 183 5.21 9.30 -21.81
CA LEU A 183 4.46 9.89 -20.69
C LEU A 183 5.24 9.84 -19.37
N ALA A 184 6.30 9.03 -19.26
CA ALA A 184 7.09 8.90 -18.04
C ALA A 184 7.62 10.25 -17.48
N PRO A 185 8.11 11.22 -18.30
CA PRO A 185 8.52 12.53 -17.80
C PRO A 185 7.40 13.33 -17.12
N LEU A 186 6.14 13.00 -17.40
CA LEU A 186 4.97 13.70 -16.88
C LEU A 186 4.54 13.19 -15.50
N LEU A 187 5.00 12.00 -15.09
CA LEU A 187 4.64 11.42 -13.80
C LEU A 187 5.26 12.18 -12.62
N GLY A 188 6.41 12.80 -12.83
CA GLY A 188 7.16 13.57 -11.83
C GLY A 188 6.65 15.00 -11.61
N LEU A 189 5.41 15.16 -11.12
CA LEU A 189 4.87 16.50 -10.81
C LEU A 189 5.61 17.21 -9.66
N ALA A 190 6.34 16.48 -8.83
CA ALA A 190 7.13 17.05 -7.75
C ALA A 190 8.20 18.04 -8.23
N ASP A 191 8.71 17.85 -9.46
CA ASP A 191 9.72 18.72 -10.07
C ASP A 191 9.09 19.92 -10.80
N LEU A 192 7.77 19.86 -11.04
CA LEU A 192 7.01 20.86 -11.80
C LEU A 192 6.35 21.92 -10.88
N GLY A 193 6.29 21.66 -9.58
CA GLY A 193 5.53 22.48 -8.63
C GLY A 193 6.36 23.45 -7.79
N GLN A 194 6.59 24.65 -8.30
CA GLN A 194 7.24 25.74 -7.56
C GLN A 194 6.28 26.92 -7.33
N GLY A 195 6.52 27.68 -6.26
CA GLY A 195 5.81 28.91 -5.92
C GLY A 195 4.69 28.76 -4.90
N ALA A 196 4.14 29.90 -4.49
CA ALA A 196 3.25 30.03 -3.33
C ALA A 196 1.99 29.15 -3.38
N ALA A 197 1.41 28.94 -4.57
CA ALA A 197 0.24 28.07 -4.73
C ALA A 197 0.57 26.60 -4.41
N TRP A 198 1.73 26.12 -4.87
CA TRP A 198 2.22 24.78 -4.57
C TRP A 198 2.64 24.63 -3.11
N ASP A 199 3.26 25.65 -2.53
CA ASP A 199 3.62 25.66 -1.10
C ASP A 199 2.37 25.60 -0.21
N ALA A 200 1.34 26.39 -0.53
CA ALA A 200 0.06 26.35 0.18
C ALA A 200 -0.63 24.99 0.05
N HIS A 201 -0.64 24.40 -1.16
CA HIS A 201 -1.21 23.07 -1.38
C HIS A 201 -0.47 21.99 -0.59
N ARG A 202 0.87 22.02 -0.58
CA ARG A 202 1.71 21.13 0.23
C ARG A 202 1.44 21.29 1.72
N ALA A 203 1.40 22.53 2.22
CA ALA A 203 1.15 22.80 3.63
C ALA A 203 -0.22 22.28 4.09
N ALA A 204 -1.25 22.41 3.24
CA ALA A 204 -2.59 21.91 3.54
C ALA A 204 -2.66 20.37 3.61
N ARG A 205 -1.94 19.66 2.72
CA ARG A 205 -2.01 18.19 2.61
C ARG A 205 -0.95 17.45 3.45
N LEU A 206 0.15 18.12 3.79
CA LEU A 206 1.20 17.64 4.71
C LEU A 206 1.11 18.32 6.07
N ALA A 207 -0.09 18.69 6.50
CA ALA A 207 -0.31 19.26 7.81
C ALA A 207 0.23 18.36 8.94
N PRO A 208 0.56 18.91 10.12
CA PRO A 208 1.06 18.13 11.25
C PRO A 208 0.16 16.91 11.53
N GLY A 209 0.78 15.72 11.56
CA GLY A 209 0.06 14.45 11.77
C GLY A 209 -0.33 13.70 10.49
N ALA A 210 -0.08 14.26 9.30
CA ALA A 210 -0.25 13.54 8.03
C ALA A 210 0.53 12.21 8.04
N ARG A 211 -0.14 11.14 7.61
CA ARG A 211 0.41 9.78 7.59
C ARG A 211 0.56 9.30 6.15
N CYS A 212 1.65 8.59 5.89
CA CYS A 212 1.92 7.92 4.64
C CYS A 212 0.78 6.96 4.29
N PHE A 213 0.21 7.10 3.10
CA PHE A 213 -0.95 6.31 2.68
C PHE A 213 -0.68 4.80 2.65
N LEU A 214 0.56 4.38 2.39
CA LEU A 214 0.92 2.96 2.31
C LEU A 214 1.34 2.36 3.66
N THR A 215 2.09 3.11 4.46
CA THR A 215 2.79 2.58 5.64
C THR A 215 2.25 3.10 6.95
N GLY A 216 1.47 4.19 6.94
CA GLY A 216 1.04 4.88 8.15
C GLY A 216 2.15 5.66 8.90
N ALA A 217 3.39 5.63 8.41
CA ALA A 217 4.50 6.42 8.96
C ALA A 217 4.25 7.93 8.79
N PRO A 218 4.93 8.85 9.52
CA PRO A 218 4.84 10.28 9.23
C PRO A 218 5.14 10.59 7.76
N ALA A 219 4.26 11.36 7.11
CA ALA A 219 4.44 11.78 5.73
C ALA A 219 5.34 13.02 5.65
N THR A 220 6.19 13.08 4.63
CA THR A 220 7.12 14.20 4.38
C THR A 220 7.07 14.70 2.93
N ARG A 221 6.40 13.97 2.04
CA ARG A 221 6.29 14.25 0.60
C ARG A 221 4.84 14.05 0.15
N LEU A 222 4.48 14.70 -0.95
CA LEU A 222 3.27 14.36 -1.71
C LEU A 222 3.67 13.57 -2.95
N LEU A 223 2.92 12.50 -3.22
CA LEU A 223 3.00 11.75 -4.47
C LEU A 223 1.76 12.04 -5.31
N PRO A 224 1.89 12.27 -6.63
CA PRO A 224 0.74 12.33 -7.50
C PRO A 224 0.06 10.95 -7.60
N ASP A 225 -1.27 10.93 -7.48
CA ASP A 225 -2.10 9.73 -7.69
C ASP A 225 -2.51 9.68 -9.16
N TRP A 226 -1.70 9.01 -9.98
CA TRP A 226 -1.96 8.81 -11.39
C TRP A 226 -2.78 7.55 -11.62
N ARG A 227 -3.87 7.66 -12.38
CA ARG A 227 -4.74 6.54 -12.73
C ARG A 227 -4.85 6.38 -14.24
N ALA A 228 -4.69 5.15 -14.70
CA ALA A 228 -4.81 4.81 -16.11
C ALA A 228 -6.27 4.53 -16.47
N TRP A 229 -6.77 5.19 -17.51
CA TRP A 229 -8.09 4.98 -18.07
C TRP A 229 -7.97 4.35 -19.44
N ALA A 230 -7.95 3.00 -19.48
CA ALA A 230 -7.63 2.24 -20.69
C ALA A 230 -8.61 2.50 -21.85
N VAL A 231 -9.92 2.61 -21.55
CA VAL A 231 -10.96 2.87 -22.55
C VAL A 231 -10.75 4.22 -23.24
N ARG A 232 -10.40 5.25 -22.48
CA ARG A 232 -10.16 6.61 -22.98
C ARG A 232 -8.73 6.83 -23.45
N ARG A 233 -7.83 5.86 -23.20
CA ARG A 233 -6.39 5.98 -23.39
C ARG A 233 -5.84 7.27 -22.79
N SER A 234 -6.24 7.57 -21.55
CA SER A 234 -5.80 8.75 -20.84
C SER A 234 -5.18 8.39 -19.50
N LEU A 235 -4.15 9.12 -19.10
CA LEU A 235 -3.64 9.08 -17.74
C LEU A 235 -4.16 10.28 -16.96
N HIS A 236 -4.93 10.04 -15.90
CA HIS A 236 -5.60 11.08 -15.12
C HIS A 236 -4.91 11.29 -13.77
N LEU A 237 -4.61 12.54 -13.45
CA LEU A 237 -4.15 12.94 -12.12
C LEU A 237 -5.35 13.02 -11.17
N ALA A 238 -5.61 11.94 -10.42
CA ALA A 238 -6.76 11.84 -9.54
C ALA A 238 -6.60 12.62 -8.23
N GLY A 239 -5.36 12.81 -7.77
CA GLY A 239 -5.10 13.45 -6.49
C GLY A 239 -3.62 13.53 -6.12
N PHE A 240 -3.39 13.83 -4.85
CA PHE A 240 -2.06 13.80 -4.22
C PHE A 240 -2.15 13.02 -2.91
N LEU A 241 -1.23 12.07 -2.73
CA LEU A 241 -1.17 11.16 -1.59
C LEU A 241 0.03 11.52 -0.68
N PRO A 242 -0.17 11.69 0.64
CA PRO A 242 0.93 11.87 1.57
C PRO A 242 1.80 10.61 1.62
N ALA A 243 3.11 10.77 1.47
CA ALA A 243 4.08 9.68 1.47
C ALA A 243 5.27 10.00 2.38
N CYS A 244 5.87 8.97 2.97
CA CYS A 244 7.18 9.11 3.60
C CYS A 244 8.29 9.05 2.53
N ALA A 245 9.47 9.61 2.84
CA ALA A 245 10.58 9.69 1.89
C ALA A 245 10.98 8.34 1.24
N PRO A 246 11.04 7.21 1.98
CA PRO A 246 11.35 5.92 1.35
C PRO A 246 10.28 5.43 0.36
N VAL A 247 8.99 5.63 0.68
CA VAL A 247 7.88 5.28 -0.22
C VAL A 247 7.94 6.13 -1.48
N HIS A 248 8.24 7.42 -1.33
CA HIS A 248 8.45 8.30 -2.46
C HIS A 248 9.60 7.81 -3.35
N ALA A 249 10.75 7.45 -2.76
CA ALA A 249 11.88 6.91 -3.49
C ALA A 249 11.52 5.60 -4.23
N LEU A 250 10.75 4.71 -3.59
CA LEU A 250 10.29 3.46 -4.20
C LEU A 250 9.43 3.70 -5.45
N LEU A 251 8.45 4.60 -5.34
CA LEU A 251 7.40 4.77 -6.36
C LEU A 251 7.76 5.78 -7.45
N SER A 252 8.84 6.56 -7.28
CA SER A 252 9.26 7.55 -8.27
C SER A 252 10.14 6.95 -9.37
N SER A 253 10.59 5.69 -9.23
CA SER A 253 11.39 5.04 -10.27
C SER A 253 10.52 4.63 -11.46
N THR A 254 10.98 4.96 -12.67
CA THR A 254 10.33 4.60 -13.93
C THR A 254 10.69 3.20 -14.41
N ALA A 255 11.71 2.58 -13.83
CA ALA A 255 12.18 1.24 -14.17
C ALA A 255 12.57 0.51 -12.89
N PRO A 256 11.76 -0.48 -12.43
CA PRO A 256 12.10 -1.26 -11.24
C PRO A 256 13.41 -2.04 -11.45
N ASP A 257 14.37 -1.85 -10.55
CA ASP A 257 15.54 -2.72 -10.42
C ASP A 257 15.25 -3.92 -9.49
N ALA A 258 16.20 -4.86 -9.40
CA ALA A 258 16.05 -6.06 -8.57
C ALA A 258 15.75 -5.73 -7.09
N GLY A 259 16.42 -4.72 -6.52
CA GLY A 259 16.17 -4.30 -5.13
C GLY A 259 14.78 -3.69 -4.94
N GLN A 260 14.24 -3.03 -5.97
CA GLN A 260 12.87 -2.54 -5.96
C GLN A 260 11.84 -3.67 -6.07
N VAL A 261 12.12 -4.70 -6.89
CA VAL A 261 11.27 -5.91 -6.96
C VAL A 261 11.17 -6.56 -5.59
N ASP A 262 12.30 -6.76 -4.91
CA ASP A 262 12.34 -7.32 -3.55
C ASP A 262 11.55 -6.49 -2.55
N ALA A 263 11.69 -5.16 -2.62
CA ALA A 263 10.95 -4.25 -1.75
C ALA A 263 9.43 -4.33 -1.98
N LEU A 264 9.00 -4.35 -3.24
CA LEU A 264 7.58 -4.50 -3.60
C LEU A 264 7.03 -5.85 -3.13
N ALA A 265 7.78 -6.92 -3.36
CA ALA A 265 7.41 -8.25 -2.89
C ALA A 265 7.27 -8.27 -1.37
N ALA A 266 8.24 -7.75 -0.62
CA ALA A 266 8.18 -7.69 0.84
C ALA A 266 7.00 -6.86 1.35
N LEU A 267 6.69 -5.72 0.72
CA LEU A 267 5.61 -4.81 1.15
C LEU A 267 4.21 -5.35 0.86
N ASN A 268 4.06 -6.09 -0.24
CA ASN A 268 2.83 -6.77 -0.64
C ASN A 268 2.72 -8.20 -0.09
N GLN A 269 3.75 -8.67 0.62
CA GLN A 269 3.88 -10.05 1.12
C GLN A 269 3.82 -11.08 -0.01
N TRP A 270 4.50 -10.81 -1.11
CA TRP A 270 4.72 -11.73 -2.20
C TRP A 270 6.07 -12.44 -2.05
N THR A 271 6.23 -13.55 -2.77
CA THR A 271 7.55 -14.12 -3.06
C THR A 271 8.30 -13.25 -4.08
N GLU A 272 9.59 -13.49 -4.25
CA GLU A 272 10.41 -12.84 -5.28
C GLU A 272 9.86 -13.13 -6.68
N GLU A 273 9.58 -14.40 -7.01
CA GLU A 273 8.99 -14.82 -8.29
C GLU A 273 7.64 -14.13 -8.58
N GLU A 274 6.84 -13.92 -7.55
CA GLU A 274 5.57 -13.20 -7.64
C GLU A 274 5.79 -11.70 -7.93
N GLY A 275 6.78 -11.08 -7.27
CA GLY A 275 7.21 -9.71 -7.56
C GLY A 275 7.69 -9.54 -9.00
N GLU A 276 8.50 -10.48 -9.50
CA GLU A 276 8.97 -10.51 -10.88
C GLU A 276 7.81 -10.68 -11.88
N ALA A 277 6.86 -11.57 -11.59
CA ALA A 277 5.67 -11.76 -12.42
C ALA A 277 4.84 -10.48 -12.55
N TYR A 278 4.66 -9.75 -11.43
CA TYR A 278 3.98 -8.46 -11.40
C TYR A 278 4.71 -7.40 -12.25
N VAL A 279 6.02 -7.24 -12.06
CA VAL A 279 6.81 -6.28 -12.83
C VAL A 279 6.85 -6.66 -14.32
N GLY A 280 7.00 -7.94 -14.64
CA GLY A 280 6.93 -8.45 -16.01
C GLY A 280 5.56 -8.19 -16.66
N HIS A 281 4.46 -8.25 -15.90
CA HIS A 281 3.16 -7.81 -16.39
C HIS A 281 3.15 -6.32 -16.77
N LEU A 282 3.62 -5.44 -15.89
CA LEU A 282 3.65 -4.00 -16.14
C LEU A 282 4.49 -3.63 -17.37
N GLN A 283 5.62 -4.30 -17.56
CA GLN A 283 6.56 -4.06 -18.66
C GLN A 283 6.09 -4.57 -20.02
N ARG A 284 5.12 -5.50 -20.07
CA ARG A 284 4.70 -6.16 -21.33
C ARG A 284 4.05 -5.23 -22.37
N GLY A 285 3.87 -3.94 -22.08
CA GLY A 285 3.64 -2.87 -23.06
C GLY A 285 2.29 -2.89 -23.81
N LYS A 286 1.66 -4.07 -23.94
CA LYS A 286 0.38 -4.27 -24.64
C LYS A 286 -0.74 -3.42 -24.05
N GLN A 287 -0.71 -3.16 -22.74
CA GLN A 287 -1.71 -2.32 -22.08
C GLN A 287 -1.67 -0.86 -22.54
N TRP A 288 -0.57 -0.42 -23.19
CA TRP A 288 -0.38 0.96 -23.62
C TRP A 288 -0.34 1.16 -25.13
N GLU A 289 -0.83 0.20 -25.92
CA GLU A 289 -0.89 0.34 -27.36
C GLU A 289 -1.76 1.54 -27.78
N GLY A 290 -1.32 2.26 -28.82
CA GLY A 290 -1.99 3.44 -29.36
C GLY A 290 -1.52 4.77 -28.76
N ARG A 291 -2.20 5.85 -29.14
CA ARG A 291 -1.91 7.20 -28.63
C ARG A 291 -2.61 7.43 -27.30
N TRP A 292 -1.84 7.84 -26.30
CA TRP A 292 -2.34 8.20 -24.98
C TRP A 292 -2.30 9.72 -24.74
N SER A 293 -3.24 10.21 -23.94
CA SER A 293 -3.30 11.60 -23.47
C SER A 293 -3.09 11.69 -21.96
N VAL A 294 -2.89 12.92 -21.46
CA VAL A 294 -2.84 13.19 -20.02
C VAL A 294 -3.95 14.16 -19.65
N ASP A 295 -4.69 13.82 -18.60
CA ASP A 295 -5.69 14.66 -17.96
C ASP A 295 -5.15 15.22 -16.64
N VAL A 296 -4.88 16.53 -16.65
CA VAL A 296 -4.44 17.30 -15.47
C VAL A 296 -5.49 18.29 -15.00
N SER A 297 -6.78 18.05 -15.32
CA SER A 297 -7.89 18.94 -14.93
C SER A 297 -7.97 19.18 -13.42
N LEU A 298 -7.44 18.25 -12.61
CA LEU A 298 -7.24 18.45 -11.18
C LEU A 298 -6.44 19.72 -10.87
N LEU A 299 -5.37 20.01 -11.61
CA LEU A 299 -4.53 21.19 -11.36
C LEU A 299 -5.34 22.48 -11.54
N THR A 300 -6.13 22.56 -12.61
CA THR A 300 -7.03 23.70 -12.84
C THR A 300 -8.06 23.84 -11.71
N ARG A 301 -8.68 22.72 -11.29
CA ARG A 301 -9.67 22.71 -10.20
C ARG A 301 -9.06 23.16 -8.87
N GLU A 302 -7.83 22.75 -8.59
CA GLU A 302 -7.06 23.09 -7.39
C GLU A 302 -6.34 24.45 -7.52
N ARG A 303 -6.49 25.15 -8.65
CA ARG A 303 -5.83 26.44 -8.97
C ARG A 303 -4.31 26.37 -8.92
N LEU A 304 -3.75 25.24 -9.33
CA LEU A 304 -2.32 25.01 -9.46
C LEU A 304 -1.85 25.29 -10.89
N PRO A 305 -0.64 25.85 -11.08
CA PRO A 305 -0.09 26.07 -12.41
C PRO A 305 0.16 24.73 -13.11
N THR A 306 -0.20 24.66 -14.40
CA THR A 306 0.04 23.49 -15.24
C THR A 306 1.48 23.46 -15.75
N PRO A 307 2.15 22.30 -15.74
CA PRO A 307 3.45 22.10 -16.37
C PRO A 307 3.46 22.53 -17.86
N PRO A 308 4.52 23.20 -18.35
CA PRO A 308 4.66 23.48 -19.77
C PRO A 308 4.90 22.19 -20.57
N GLY A 309 4.37 22.10 -21.80
CA GLY A 309 4.67 21.00 -22.74
C GLY A 309 3.79 19.75 -22.62
N LEU A 310 2.68 19.81 -21.87
CA LEU A 310 1.76 18.68 -21.75
C LEU A 310 1.02 18.42 -23.08
N PRO A 311 1.03 17.17 -23.60
CA PRO A 311 0.10 16.75 -24.64
C PRO A 311 -1.28 16.62 -23.99
N LEU A 312 -1.97 17.75 -23.85
CA LEU A 312 -3.31 17.80 -23.30
C LEU A 312 -4.24 17.05 -24.26
N GLY A 313 -4.92 16.03 -23.74
CA GLY A 313 -6.08 15.48 -24.41
C GLY A 313 -7.18 16.52 -24.37
N ILE A 314 -7.68 16.91 -25.54
CA ILE A 314 -8.97 17.62 -25.65
C ILE A 314 -10.07 16.56 -25.53
#